data_AF-A0A4V3GS59-F1
#
_entry.id   AF-A0A4V3GS59-F1
#
_cell.length_a   1.000
_cell.length_b   1.000
_cell.length_c   1.000
_cell.angle_alpha   90.00
_cell.angle_beta   90.00
_cell.angle_gamma   90.00
#
_symmetry.space_group_name_H-M   'P 1'
#
loop_
_entity.id
_entity.type
_entity.pdbx_description
1 polymer ?
#
loop_
_entity_poly.entity_id
_entity_poly.type
_entity_poly.pdbx_seq_one_letter_code
_entity_poly.pdbx_strand_id
1 'polypeptide(L)'
;MARPDFIPRDVFREYMTPTRMANYFRVGGILPYSFVAREAREGRPMKGRGKLLRIIDVVARAKARGLTIDPEPLEQAERTIEAAKAELAELERLISARRHEVKWSELSVELTGERLLTEDEIVAGKKPFEDHSGVYFLIKDNQVVYVGQSVNVMNRVRVHSKDRDFDSYAIILVDTAYLDIVESLYIHLLNPPQNGRFTGDHGACAPIKMSVFLGADSPLRAP
;
A
#
# COMPACT_ATOMS: atom_id res chain seq x y z
N MET A 1 17.54 -12.06 61.94
CA MET A 1 16.27 -12.29 61.21
C MET A 1 16.53 -13.15 59.98
N ALA A 2 15.65 -14.10 59.69
CA ALA A 2 15.75 -14.95 58.49
C ALA A 2 15.26 -14.22 57.23
N ARG A 3 16.03 -14.34 56.14
CA ARG A 3 15.71 -13.89 54.77
C ARG A 3 14.59 -14.77 54.20
N PRO A 4 13.55 -14.22 53.54
CA PRO A 4 12.59 -15.01 52.76
C PRO A 4 13.29 -15.74 51.61
N ASP A 5 12.95 -17.01 51.37
CA ASP A 5 13.74 -17.85 50.47
C ASP A 5 13.71 -17.41 49.01
N PHE A 6 12.60 -16.82 48.57
CA PHE A 6 12.37 -16.30 47.22
C PHE A 6 13.10 -14.98 46.91
N ILE A 7 13.70 -14.30 47.89
CA ILE A 7 14.48 -13.06 47.64
C ILE A 7 15.95 -13.41 47.46
N PRO A 8 16.59 -13.22 46.29
CA PRO A 8 17.98 -13.60 46.06
C PRO A 8 18.97 -13.05 47.10
N ARG A 9 20.01 -13.84 47.44
CA ARG A 9 20.96 -13.53 48.54
C ARG A 9 21.79 -12.28 48.27
N ASP A 10 22.21 -12.11 47.03
CA ASP A 10 22.93 -10.97 46.49
C ASP A 10 22.11 -9.67 46.60
N VAL A 11 20.82 -9.75 46.26
CA VAL A 11 19.91 -8.61 46.27
C VAL A 11 19.46 -8.21 47.68
N PHE A 12 19.37 -9.17 48.62
CA PHE A 12 18.81 -8.93 49.97
C PHE A 12 19.51 -7.82 50.77
N ARG A 13 20.80 -7.58 50.49
CA ARG A 13 21.62 -6.55 51.16
C ARG A 13 21.87 -5.30 50.31
N GLU A 14 21.43 -5.29 49.05
CA GLU A 14 21.65 -4.18 48.12
C GLU A 14 20.80 -2.96 48.49
N TYR A 15 21.33 -1.76 48.23
CA TYR A 15 20.58 -0.51 48.29
C TYR A 15 19.81 -0.30 46.99
N MET A 16 18.49 -0.18 47.05
CA MET A 16 17.65 0.09 45.88
C MET A 16 16.43 0.94 46.22
N THR A 17 15.75 1.43 45.18
CA THR A 17 14.51 2.20 45.36
C THR A 17 13.36 1.29 45.77
N PRO A 18 12.37 1.79 46.56
CA PRO A 18 11.19 1.00 46.92
C PRO A 18 10.35 0.53 45.72
N THR A 19 10.41 1.24 44.59
CA THR A 19 9.79 0.83 43.33
C THR A 19 10.46 -0.43 42.77
N ARG A 20 11.79 -0.48 42.75
CA ARG A 20 12.54 -1.67 42.29
C ARG A 20 12.36 -2.87 43.22
N MET A 21 12.10 -2.64 44.51
CA MET A 21 11.79 -3.70 45.47
C MET A 21 10.49 -4.45 45.16
N ALA A 22 9.54 -3.81 44.45
CA ALA A 22 8.24 -4.40 44.12
C ALA A 22 8.37 -5.69 43.27
N ASN A 23 9.45 -5.80 42.50
CA ASN A 23 9.76 -6.97 41.67
C ASN A 23 10.11 -8.23 42.48
N TYR A 24 10.34 -8.09 43.80
CA TYR A 24 10.81 -9.18 44.64
C TYR A 24 9.79 -9.60 45.70
N PHE A 25 9.00 -8.66 46.24
CA PHE A 25 8.06 -8.95 47.31
C PHE A 25 6.96 -7.89 47.50
N ARG A 26 5.91 -8.30 48.22
CA ARG A 26 4.85 -7.47 48.81
C ARG A 26 4.97 -7.50 50.33
N VAL A 27 4.49 -6.45 50.99
CA VAL A 27 4.47 -6.34 52.46
C VAL A 27 3.01 -6.34 52.91
N GLY A 28 2.52 -7.42 53.52
CA GLY A 28 1.12 -7.54 53.93
C GLY A 28 0.14 -7.22 52.80
N GLY A 29 0.40 -7.75 51.60
CA GLY A 29 -0.39 -7.52 50.38
C GLY A 29 -0.18 -6.18 49.66
N ILE A 30 0.59 -5.22 50.21
CA ILE A 30 0.85 -3.92 49.56
C ILE A 30 2.26 -3.81 48.96
N LEU A 31 2.45 -2.85 48.04
CA LEU A 31 3.75 -2.55 47.45
C LEU A 31 4.76 -2.05 48.51
N PRO A 32 6.05 -2.40 48.40
CA PRO A 32 7.09 -1.90 49.30
C PRO A 32 7.15 -0.37 49.37
N TYR A 33 6.96 0.33 48.25
CA TYR A 33 6.85 1.79 48.21
C TYR A 33 5.72 2.31 49.11
N SER A 34 4.52 1.72 49.00
CA SER A 34 3.35 2.13 49.80
C SER A 34 3.58 1.87 51.30
N PHE A 35 4.25 0.77 51.64
CA PHE A 35 4.65 0.47 53.01
C PHE A 35 5.64 1.50 53.57
N VAL A 36 6.70 1.82 52.82
CA VAL A 36 7.71 2.82 53.21
C VAL A 36 7.07 4.19 53.39
N ALA A 37 6.20 4.60 52.46
CA ALA A 37 5.46 5.86 52.55
C ALA A 37 4.53 5.90 53.77
N ARG A 38 3.90 4.77 54.14
CA ARG A 38 3.09 4.66 55.36
C ARG A 38 3.93 4.82 56.62
N GLU A 39 5.07 4.15 56.73
CA GLU A 39 5.97 4.28 57.88
C GLU A 39 6.47 5.73 58.06
N ALA A 40 6.79 6.42 56.97
CA ALA A 40 7.19 7.83 57.02
C ALA A 40 6.05 8.74 57.53
N ARG A 41 4.81 8.53 57.07
CA ARG A 41 3.63 9.29 57.53
C ARG A 41 3.30 9.05 59.01
N GLU A 42 3.59 7.86 59.53
CA GLU A 42 3.43 7.52 60.94
C GLU A 42 4.60 7.99 61.83
N GLY A 43 5.47 8.87 61.31
CA GLY A 43 6.61 9.42 62.06
C GLY A 43 7.77 8.44 62.26
N ARG A 44 7.82 7.34 61.48
CA ARG A 44 8.84 6.29 61.58
C ARG A 44 9.60 6.11 60.25
N PRO A 45 10.28 7.15 59.74
CA PRO A 45 11.01 7.03 58.48
C PRO A 45 12.11 5.96 58.57
N MET A 46 12.22 5.14 57.53
CA MET A 46 13.29 4.14 57.45
C MET A 46 14.63 4.81 57.13
N LYS A 47 15.71 4.30 57.75
CA LYS A 47 17.07 4.79 57.47
C LYS A 47 17.56 4.22 56.14
N GLY A 48 18.10 5.10 55.29
CA GLY A 48 18.55 4.76 53.95
C GLY A 48 19.68 5.66 53.46
N ARG A 49 20.13 5.42 52.22
CA ARG A 49 21.05 6.32 51.49
C ARG A 49 20.23 7.15 50.52
N GLY A 50 19.81 8.34 50.95
CA GLY A 50 18.87 9.18 50.19
C GLY A 50 17.53 8.46 49.99
N LYS A 51 17.15 8.21 48.72
CA LYS A 51 15.93 7.47 48.35
C LYS A 51 16.11 5.94 48.34
N LEU A 52 17.32 5.44 48.60
CA LEU A 52 17.65 4.03 48.54
C LEU A 52 17.53 3.38 49.92
N LEU A 53 16.88 2.22 49.97
CA LEU A 53 16.73 1.38 51.16
C LEU A 53 17.31 0.00 50.88
N ARG A 54 17.65 -0.76 51.93
CA ARG A 54 18.01 -2.17 51.77
C ARG A 54 16.78 -3.04 52.00
N ILE A 55 16.65 -4.12 51.22
CA ILE A 55 15.54 -5.06 51.36
C ILE A 55 15.49 -5.63 52.79
N ILE A 56 16.65 -5.98 53.36
CA ILE A 56 16.74 -6.45 54.75
C ILE A 56 16.10 -5.50 55.76
N ASP A 57 16.25 -4.18 55.58
CA ASP A 57 15.71 -3.20 56.53
C ASP A 57 14.17 -3.11 56.40
N VAL A 58 13.65 -3.16 55.17
CA VAL A 58 12.22 -3.15 54.88
C VAL A 58 11.55 -4.42 55.39
N VAL A 59 12.14 -5.58 55.08
CA VAL A 59 11.66 -6.90 55.55
C VAL A 59 11.70 -6.97 57.08
N ALA A 60 12.77 -6.48 57.70
CA ALA A 60 12.87 -6.47 59.15
C ALA A 60 11.79 -5.59 59.80
N ARG A 61 11.55 -4.40 59.24
CA ARG A 61 10.51 -3.48 59.71
C ARG A 61 9.12 -4.08 59.56
N ALA A 62 8.82 -4.67 58.42
CA ALA A 62 7.55 -5.32 58.14
C ALA A 62 7.27 -6.49 59.10
N LYS A 63 8.27 -7.36 59.33
CA LYS A 63 8.15 -8.47 60.29
C LYS A 63 7.95 -7.96 61.73
N ALA A 64 8.61 -6.87 62.12
CA ALA A 64 8.41 -6.24 63.43
C ALA A 64 6.98 -5.68 63.60
N ARG A 65 6.24 -5.44 62.51
CA ARG A 65 4.84 -5.04 62.51
C ARG A 65 3.86 -6.22 62.40
N GLY A 66 4.36 -7.45 62.38
CA GLY A 66 3.53 -8.65 62.16
C GLY A 66 2.99 -8.77 60.74
N LEU A 67 3.58 -8.07 59.76
CA LEU A 67 3.16 -8.14 58.36
C LEU A 67 3.87 -9.31 57.65
N THR A 68 3.16 -9.97 56.75
CA THR A 68 3.73 -11.01 55.86
C THR A 68 4.62 -10.39 54.80
N ILE A 69 5.57 -11.19 54.31
CA ILE A 69 6.39 -10.86 53.14
C ILE A 69 6.06 -11.92 52.09
N ASP A 70 5.32 -11.51 51.09
CA ASP A 70 4.78 -12.40 50.07
C ASP A 70 5.54 -12.18 48.75
N PRO A 71 5.77 -13.21 47.92
CA PRO A 71 6.37 -13.02 46.61
C PRO A 71 5.47 -12.11 45.75
N GLU A 72 6.06 -11.49 44.72
CA GLU A 72 5.24 -10.82 43.71
C GLU A 72 4.31 -11.84 43.03
N PRO A 73 3.04 -11.51 42.73
CA PRO A 73 2.14 -12.43 42.02
C PRO A 73 2.69 -12.79 40.64
N LEU A 74 3.12 -14.06 40.50
CA LEU A 74 3.66 -14.64 39.26
C LEU A 74 2.70 -14.44 38.07
N GLU A 75 1.38 -14.52 38.33
CA GLU A 75 0.34 -14.36 37.32
C GLU A 75 0.38 -13.01 36.57
N GLN A 76 0.75 -11.92 37.25
CA GLN A 76 0.80 -10.61 36.60
C GLN A 76 2.01 -10.50 35.66
N ALA A 77 3.15 -11.04 36.09
CA ALA A 77 4.36 -11.09 35.26
C ALA A 77 4.17 -12.02 34.05
N GLU A 78 3.54 -13.18 34.24
CA GLU A 78 3.20 -14.12 33.16
C GLU A 78 2.27 -13.48 32.13
N ARG A 79 1.22 -12.77 32.55
CA ARG A 79 0.32 -12.04 31.64
C ARG A 79 1.07 -10.98 30.82
N THR A 80 1.99 -10.25 31.44
CA THR A 80 2.81 -9.25 30.73
C THR A 80 3.76 -9.90 29.73
N ILE A 81 4.37 -11.04 30.08
CA ILE A 81 5.25 -11.79 29.18
C ILE A 81 4.48 -12.31 27.97
N GLU A 82 3.30 -12.89 28.17
CA GLU A 82 2.48 -13.40 27.06
C GLU A 82 1.99 -12.29 26.15
N ALA A 83 1.59 -11.13 26.70
CA ALA A 83 1.23 -9.96 25.89
C ALA A 83 2.41 -9.48 25.04
N ALA A 84 3.62 -9.39 25.63
CA ALA A 84 4.82 -8.96 24.91
C ALA A 84 5.25 -9.94 23.81
N LYS A 85 5.09 -11.26 24.04
CA LYS A 85 5.35 -12.28 23.00
C LYS A 85 4.39 -12.17 21.83
N ALA A 86 3.10 -11.93 22.10
CA ALA A 86 2.10 -11.75 21.05
C ALA A 86 2.41 -10.52 20.18
N GLU A 87 2.82 -9.42 20.80
CA GLU A 87 3.25 -8.21 20.09
C GLU A 87 4.49 -8.45 19.23
N LEU A 88 5.50 -9.15 19.77
CA LEU A 88 6.71 -9.51 19.03
C LEU A 88 6.39 -10.35 17.77
N ALA A 89 5.51 -11.34 17.92
CA ALA A 89 5.11 -12.21 16.82
C ALA A 89 4.42 -11.43 15.68
N GLU A 90 3.58 -10.45 16.02
CA GLU A 90 2.94 -9.61 14.99
C GLU A 90 3.95 -8.68 14.31
N LEU A 91 4.88 -8.08 15.06
CA LEU A 91 5.94 -7.25 14.48
C LEU A 91 6.85 -8.05 13.55
N GLU A 92 7.23 -9.26 13.92
CA GLU A 92 8.02 -10.15 13.05
C GLU A 92 7.29 -10.48 11.75
N ARG A 93 5.97 -10.74 11.82
CA ARG A 93 5.13 -10.96 10.65
C ARG A 93 5.13 -9.76 9.71
N LEU A 94 4.98 -8.55 10.25
CA LEU A 94 4.98 -7.31 9.48
C LEU A 94 6.34 -7.03 8.81
N ILE A 95 7.44 -7.24 9.53
CA ILE A 95 8.80 -7.09 8.98
C ILE A 95 9.03 -8.08 7.84
N SER A 96 8.63 -9.34 8.02
CA SER A 96 8.78 -10.36 6.97
C SER A 96 8.02 -9.97 5.69
N ALA A 97 6.79 -9.46 5.82
CA ALA A 97 6.02 -8.98 4.68
C ALA A 97 6.70 -7.81 3.97
N ARG A 98 7.17 -6.80 4.72
CA ARG A 98 7.91 -5.65 4.16
C ARG A 98 9.23 -6.04 3.51
N ARG A 99 9.97 -6.99 4.06
CA ARG A 99 11.21 -7.50 3.44
C ARG A 99 10.96 -8.15 2.09
N HIS A 100 9.86 -8.88 1.97
CA HIS A 100 9.47 -9.49 0.70
C HIS A 100 9.21 -8.40 -0.35
N GLU A 101 8.49 -7.33 0.00
CA GLU A 101 8.25 -6.19 -0.90
C GLU A 101 9.56 -5.52 -1.36
N VAL A 102 10.49 -5.27 -0.42
CA VAL A 102 11.80 -4.69 -0.74
C VAL A 102 12.58 -5.58 -1.70
N LYS A 103 12.59 -6.90 -1.45
CA LYS A 103 13.28 -7.87 -2.32
C LYS A 103 12.76 -7.85 -3.76
N TRP A 104 11.43 -7.73 -3.95
CA TRP A 104 10.86 -7.61 -5.29
C TRP A 104 11.20 -6.30 -5.98
N SER A 105 11.25 -5.21 -5.21
CA SER A 105 11.67 -3.90 -5.71
C SER A 105 13.14 -3.94 -6.18
N GLU A 106 14.03 -4.51 -5.37
CA GLU A 106 15.46 -4.68 -5.72
C GLU A 106 15.63 -5.54 -6.98
N LEU A 107 14.93 -6.67 -7.07
CA LEU A 107 14.97 -7.54 -8.24
C LEU A 107 14.48 -6.82 -9.51
N SER A 108 13.45 -5.99 -9.42
CA SER A 108 12.97 -5.19 -10.56
C SER A 108 14.01 -4.20 -11.04
N VAL A 109 14.70 -3.53 -10.11
CA VAL A 109 15.78 -2.58 -10.45
C VAL A 109 16.92 -3.33 -11.15
N GLU A 110 17.28 -4.53 -10.67
CA GLU A 110 18.31 -5.36 -11.31
C GLU A 110 17.92 -5.78 -12.74
N LEU A 111 16.66 -6.15 -12.97
CA LEU A 111 16.20 -6.67 -14.26
C LEU A 111 15.87 -5.58 -15.29
N THR A 112 15.36 -4.43 -14.83
CA THR A 112 14.75 -3.40 -15.71
C THR A 112 15.37 -2.02 -15.57
N GLY A 113 16.19 -1.79 -14.53
CA GLY A 113 16.70 -0.48 -14.14
C GLY A 113 15.71 0.37 -13.34
N GLU A 114 14.47 -0.09 -13.17
CA GLU A 114 13.38 0.63 -12.52
C GLU A 114 12.76 -0.19 -11.38
N ARG A 115 12.30 0.49 -10.33
CA ARG A 115 11.59 -0.17 -9.23
C ARG A 115 10.13 -0.44 -9.58
N LEU A 116 9.54 -1.43 -8.92
CA LEU A 116 8.09 -1.61 -8.94
C LEU A 116 7.39 -0.44 -8.25
N LEU A 117 6.27 -0.03 -8.82
CA LEU A 117 5.35 0.92 -8.19
C LEU A 117 4.57 0.22 -7.08
N THR A 118 4.27 0.96 -6.01
CA THR A 118 3.34 0.51 -4.98
C THR A 118 1.90 0.59 -5.47
N GLU A 119 0.97 -0.09 -4.79
CA GLU A 119 -0.45 0.01 -5.11
C GLU A 119 -0.94 1.46 -5.05
N ASP A 120 -0.55 2.22 -4.02
CA ASP A 120 -0.92 3.64 -3.87
C ASP A 120 -0.42 4.49 -5.05
N GLU A 121 0.79 4.23 -5.54
CA GLU A 121 1.36 4.93 -6.69
C GLU A 121 0.62 4.59 -7.98
N ILE A 122 0.26 3.31 -8.17
CA ILE A 122 -0.54 2.85 -9.31
C ILE A 122 -1.92 3.53 -9.28
N VAL A 123 -2.57 3.56 -8.11
CA VAL A 123 -3.89 4.18 -7.93
C VAL A 123 -3.83 5.70 -8.11
N ALA A 124 -2.76 6.35 -7.67
CA ALA A 124 -2.55 7.78 -7.88
C ALA A 124 -2.31 8.12 -9.36
N GLY A 125 -1.65 7.23 -10.11
CA GLY A 125 -1.38 7.37 -11.54
C GLY A 125 -2.53 6.95 -12.47
N LYS A 126 -3.68 6.54 -11.93
CA LYS A 126 -4.80 6.05 -12.75
C LYS A 126 -5.34 7.14 -13.67
N LYS A 127 -5.68 6.75 -14.90
CA LYS A 127 -6.44 7.59 -15.84
C LYS A 127 -7.87 7.06 -15.93
N PRO A 128 -8.86 7.92 -16.22
CA PRO A 128 -10.22 7.46 -16.52
C PRO A 128 -10.20 6.43 -17.65
N PHE A 129 -11.04 5.40 -17.54
CA PHE A 129 -11.27 4.49 -18.66
C PHE A 129 -12.14 5.22 -19.67
N GLU A 130 -11.56 5.59 -20.82
CA GLU A 130 -12.27 6.22 -21.93
C GLU A 130 -12.25 5.25 -23.12
N ASP A 131 -13.41 5.06 -23.75
CA ASP A 131 -13.49 4.35 -25.02
C ASP A 131 -12.78 5.20 -26.08
N HIS A 132 -11.57 4.79 -26.46
CA HIS A 132 -10.78 5.48 -27.48
C HIS A 132 -11.35 5.19 -28.87
N SER A 133 -12.25 6.06 -29.31
CA SER A 133 -12.70 6.12 -30.69
C SER A 133 -11.66 6.81 -31.58
N GLY A 134 -11.57 6.37 -32.83
CA GLY A 134 -10.64 6.96 -33.77
C GLY A 134 -10.70 6.40 -35.17
N VAL A 135 -9.91 7.03 -36.04
CA VAL A 135 -9.64 6.59 -37.40
C VAL A 135 -8.29 5.87 -37.41
N TYR A 136 -8.24 4.71 -38.03
CA TYR A 136 -7.03 3.90 -38.18
C TYR A 136 -6.65 3.73 -39.64
N PHE A 137 -5.34 3.57 -39.83
CA PHE A 137 -4.69 3.43 -41.12
C PHE A 137 -3.96 2.09 -41.12
N LEU A 138 -4.29 1.19 -42.03
CA LEU A 138 -3.48 0.00 -42.27
C LEU A 138 -2.44 0.34 -43.31
N ILE A 139 -1.19 -0.06 -43.04
CA ILE A 139 -0.02 0.34 -43.81
C ILE A 139 0.70 -0.92 -44.29
N LYS A 140 1.06 -0.93 -45.57
CA LYS A 140 1.87 -1.97 -46.20
C LYS A 140 3.00 -1.30 -46.97
N ASP A 141 4.24 -1.74 -46.76
CA ASP A 141 5.42 -1.22 -47.44
C ASP A 141 5.49 0.32 -47.39
N ASN A 142 5.19 0.89 -46.23
CA ASN A 142 5.14 2.33 -45.96
C ASN A 142 4.09 3.13 -46.77
N GLN A 143 3.04 2.45 -47.27
CA GLN A 143 1.89 3.05 -47.95
C GLN A 143 0.58 2.74 -47.21
N VAL A 144 -0.30 3.73 -47.06
CA VAL A 144 -1.65 3.52 -46.53
C VAL A 144 -2.46 2.70 -47.52
N VAL A 145 -2.84 1.49 -47.14
CA VAL A 145 -3.63 0.57 -47.97
C VAL A 145 -5.11 0.55 -47.60
N TYR A 146 -5.45 0.95 -46.38
CA TYR A 146 -6.82 1.00 -45.87
C TYR A 146 -6.98 2.09 -44.82
N VAL A 147 -8.14 2.74 -44.80
CA VAL A 147 -8.58 3.67 -43.76
C VAL A 147 -9.91 3.17 -43.20
N GLY A 148 -10.04 3.11 -41.88
CA GLY A 148 -11.28 2.72 -41.23
C GLY A 148 -11.53 3.50 -39.95
N GLN A 149 -12.74 3.48 -39.43
CA GLN A 149 -13.07 4.05 -38.12
C GLN A 149 -13.64 3.02 -37.14
N SER A 150 -13.49 3.30 -35.84
CA SER A 150 -14.10 2.48 -34.79
C SER A 150 -14.15 3.22 -33.45
N VAL A 151 -15.15 2.88 -32.63
CA VAL A 151 -15.18 3.20 -31.19
C VAL A 151 -14.20 2.35 -30.37
N ASN A 152 -13.68 1.25 -30.95
CA ASN A 152 -12.62 0.43 -30.36
C ASN A 152 -11.63 0.03 -31.45
N VAL A 153 -10.74 0.96 -31.77
CA VAL A 153 -9.78 0.84 -32.87
C VAL A 153 -8.89 -0.39 -32.71
N MET A 154 -8.38 -0.66 -31.51
CA MET A 154 -7.45 -1.76 -31.25
C MET A 154 -8.07 -3.12 -31.56
N ASN A 155 -9.34 -3.32 -31.16
CA ASN A 155 -10.05 -4.56 -31.48
C ASN A 155 -10.27 -4.68 -33.00
N ARG A 156 -10.60 -3.58 -33.68
CA ARG A 156 -10.86 -3.58 -35.11
C ARG A 156 -9.61 -3.89 -35.94
N VAL A 157 -8.45 -3.32 -35.60
CA VAL A 157 -7.16 -3.62 -36.25
C VAL A 157 -6.80 -5.11 -36.09
N ARG A 158 -7.03 -5.69 -34.90
CA ARG A 158 -6.79 -7.12 -34.66
C ARG A 158 -7.70 -8.03 -35.47
N VAL A 159 -8.96 -7.64 -35.69
CA VAL A 159 -9.84 -8.38 -36.60
C VAL A 159 -9.29 -8.31 -38.02
N HIS A 160 -8.83 -7.14 -38.46
CA HIS A 160 -8.30 -6.95 -39.80
C HIS A 160 -6.99 -7.66 -40.08
N SER A 161 -6.16 -7.93 -39.07
CA SER A 161 -4.93 -8.71 -39.25
C SER A 161 -5.19 -10.15 -39.72
N LYS A 162 -6.45 -10.60 -39.78
CA LYS A 162 -6.83 -11.93 -40.29
C LYS A 162 -7.30 -11.91 -41.74
N ASP A 163 -7.76 -10.77 -42.26
CA ASP A 163 -8.42 -10.67 -43.57
C ASP A 163 -7.86 -9.58 -44.49
N ARG A 164 -6.93 -8.75 -44.01
CA ARG A 164 -6.23 -7.70 -44.79
C ARG A 164 -4.72 -7.92 -44.76
N ASP A 165 -4.05 -7.54 -45.84
CA ASP A 165 -2.59 -7.54 -45.92
C ASP A 165 -2.03 -6.16 -45.56
N PHE A 166 -1.33 -6.08 -44.43
CA PHE A 166 -0.62 -4.92 -43.89
C PHE A 166 0.49 -5.37 -42.94
N ASP A 167 1.51 -4.55 -42.72
CA ASP A 167 2.64 -4.82 -41.81
C ASP A 167 2.66 -3.91 -40.57
N SER A 168 1.95 -2.78 -40.64
CA SER A 168 1.92 -1.77 -39.60
C SER A 168 0.60 -0.99 -39.64
N TYR A 169 0.33 -0.22 -38.58
CA TYR A 169 -0.87 0.61 -38.49
C TYR A 169 -0.60 1.92 -37.75
N ALA A 170 -1.41 2.94 -38.05
CA ALA A 170 -1.44 4.21 -37.31
C ALA A 170 -2.87 4.52 -36.85
N ILE A 171 -3.01 5.36 -35.82
CA ILE A 171 -4.31 5.73 -35.24
C ILE A 171 -4.33 7.23 -34.95
N ILE A 172 -5.45 7.87 -35.27
CA ILE A 172 -5.80 9.23 -34.81
C ILE A 172 -7.04 9.11 -33.93
N LEU A 173 -6.95 9.61 -32.70
CA LEU A 173 -8.09 9.67 -31.79
C LEU A 173 -9.05 10.77 -32.23
N VAL A 174 -10.33 10.43 -32.34
CA VAL A 174 -11.38 11.31 -32.86
C VAL A 174 -12.65 11.05 -32.05
N ASP A 175 -13.35 12.12 -31.65
CA ASP A 175 -14.66 11.98 -31.01
C ASP A 175 -15.62 11.20 -31.94
N THR A 176 -16.42 10.33 -31.34
CA THR A 176 -17.47 9.57 -32.03
C THR A 176 -18.33 10.39 -32.98
N ALA A 177 -18.64 11.65 -32.63
CA ALA A 177 -19.44 12.55 -33.45
C ALA A 177 -18.79 12.94 -34.78
N TYR A 178 -17.46 12.77 -34.91
CA TYR A 178 -16.70 13.18 -36.09
C TYR A 178 -16.07 12.00 -36.86
N LEU A 179 -16.29 10.75 -36.44
CA LEU A 179 -15.64 9.59 -37.05
C LEU A 179 -15.91 9.48 -38.55
N ASP A 180 -17.17 9.54 -38.97
CA ASP A 180 -17.55 9.44 -40.39
C ASP A 180 -16.97 10.57 -41.23
N ILE A 181 -16.88 11.77 -40.65
CA ILE A 181 -16.30 12.96 -41.32
C ILE A 181 -14.81 12.75 -41.54
N VAL A 182 -14.07 12.43 -40.48
CA VAL A 182 -12.61 12.31 -40.55
C VAL A 182 -12.20 11.10 -41.40
N GLU A 183 -12.88 9.96 -41.27
CA GLU A 183 -12.66 8.78 -42.12
C GLU A 183 -12.84 9.15 -43.60
N SER A 184 -13.94 9.82 -43.94
CA SER A 184 -14.24 10.19 -45.31
C SER A 184 -13.19 11.14 -45.89
N LEU A 185 -12.76 12.14 -45.14
CA LEU A 185 -11.72 13.07 -45.57
C LEU A 185 -10.41 12.33 -45.91
N TYR A 186 -9.99 11.38 -45.08
CA TYR A 186 -8.78 10.60 -45.34
C TYR A 186 -8.94 9.61 -46.50
N ILE A 187 -10.08 8.95 -46.63
CA ILE A 187 -10.35 8.05 -47.76
C ILE A 187 -10.27 8.82 -49.08
N HIS A 188 -10.88 10.01 -49.16
CA HIS A 188 -10.83 10.81 -50.37
C HIS A 188 -9.45 11.40 -50.65
N LEU A 189 -8.73 11.83 -49.60
CA LEU A 189 -7.38 12.39 -49.73
C LEU A 189 -6.36 11.35 -50.18
N LEU A 190 -6.39 10.16 -49.57
CA LEU A 190 -5.36 9.12 -49.75
C LEU A 190 -5.73 8.08 -50.81
N ASN A 191 -7.02 7.94 -51.14
CA ASN A 191 -7.56 6.96 -52.07
C ASN A 191 -7.00 5.53 -51.86
N PRO A 192 -7.10 4.97 -50.64
CA PRO A 192 -6.49 3.70 -50.28
C PRO A 192 -7.07 2.53 -51.11
N PRO A 193 -6.23 1.64 -51.66
CA PRO A 193 -6.66 0.58 -52.58
C PRO A 193 -7.65 -0.43 -51.97
N GLN A 194 -7.57 -0.70 -50.66
CA GLN A 194 -8.37 -1.74 -50.01
C GLN A 194 -9.73 -1.25 -49.46
N ASN A 195 -10.03 0.05 -49.52
CA ASN A 195 -11.35 0.60 -49.15
C ASN A 195 -12.43 0.30 -50.20
N GLY A 196 -12.03 -0.09 -51.41
CA GLY A 196 -12.95 -0.34 -52.52
C GLY A 196 -13.37 0.95 -53.25
N ARG A 197 -14.05 0.77 -54.38
CA ARG A 197 -14.59 1.84 -55.22
C ARG A 197 -16.05 1.55 -55.51
N PHE A 198 -16.86 2.60 -55.64
CA PHE A 198 -18.25 2.42 -56.08
C PHE A 198 -18.29 1.94 -57.54
N THR A 199 -19.13 0.95 -57.82
CA THR A 199 -19.37 0.50 -59.20
C THR A 199 -20.14 1.58 -59.97
N GLY A 200 -19.50 2.18 -60.97
CA GLY A 200 -20.11 3.17 -61.87
C GLY A 200 -19.78 4.63 -61.57
N ASP A 201 -19.08 4.92 -60.48
CA ASP A 201 -18.62 6.26 -60.12
C ASP A 201 -17.12 6.20 -59.80
N HIS A 202 -16.31 7.15 -60.26
CA HIS A 202 -14.85 7.13 -60.02
C HIS A 202 -14.48 7.47 -58.56
N GLY A 203 -15.46 7.50 -57.65
CA GLY A 203 -15.32 7.88 -56.25
C GLY A 203 -14.84 6.75 -55.33
N ALA A 204 -14.05 7.12 -54.34
CA ALA A 204 -13.65 6.23 -53.26
C ALA A 204 -14.85 5.81 -52.39
N CYS A 205 -14.86 4.59 -51.88
CA CYS A 205 -15.91 4.09 -50.98
C CYS A 205 -15.70 4.67 -49.57
N ALA A 206 -16.27 5.86 -49.34
CA ALA A 206 -16.26 6.58 -48.06
C ALA A 206 -17.69 6.73 -47.51
N PRO A 207 -17.87 6.85 -46.17
CA PRO A 207 -19.18 7.12 -45.56
C PRO A 207 -19.87 8.37 -46.12
N ILE A 208 -19.11 9.45 -46.33
CA ILE A 208 -19.60 10.73 -46.86
C ILE A 208 -18.95 10.97 -48.23
N LYS A 209 -19.77 11.25 -49.25
CA LYS A 209 -19.29 11.56 -50.60
C LYS A 209 -18.59 12.91 -50.67
N MET A 210 -17.59 13.05 -51.55
CA MET A 210 -16.88 14.31 -51.76
C MET A 210 -17.80 15.47 -52.18
N SER A 211 -18.87 15.19 -52.96
CA SER A 211 -19.85 16.20 -53.38
C SER A 211 -20.55 16.90 -52.22
N VAL A 212 -20.73 16.19 -51.09
CA VAL A 212 -21.35 16.74 -49.87
C VAL A 212 -20.40 17.74 -49.20
N PHE A 213 -19.09 17.47 -49.18
CA PHE A 213 -18.08 18.39 -48.65
C PHE A 213 -17.87 19.63 -49.54
N LEU A 214 -17.92 19.44 -50.86
CA LEU A 214 -17.75 20.53 -51.84
C LEU A 214 -19.02 21.37 -52.06
N GLY A 215 -20.11 21.07 -51.35
CA GLY A 215 -21.32 21.89 -51.36
C GLY A 215 -22.24 21.69 -52.57
N ALA A 216 -22.07 20.63 -53.35
CA ALA A 216 -23.00 20.29 -54.43
C ALA A 216 -24.31 19.68 -53.90
N ASP A 217 -24.29 19.06 -52.72
CA ASP A 217 -25.45 18.46 -52.03
C ASP A 217 -25.32 18.60 -50.49
N SER A 218 -25.29 19.82 -49.96
CA SER A 218 -25.12 20.02 -48.51
C SER A 218 -26.48 20.06 -47.76
N PRO A 219 -26.74 19.18 -46.77
CA PRO A 219 -27.89 19.29 -45.87
C PRO A 219 -27.75 20.40 -44.80
N LEU A 220 -26.62 21.14 -44.79
CA LEU A 220 -26.30 22.15 -43.77
C LEU A 220 -26.57 23.59 -44.23
N ARG A 221 -27.43 23.80 -45.23
CA ARG A 221 -28.02 25.12 -45.51
C ARG A 221 -29.52 25.11 -45.24
N ALA A 222 -29.90 25.48 -44.03
CA ALA A 222 -31.19 26.11 -43.76
C ALA A 222 -30.95 27.61 -43.52
N PRO A 223 -31.90 28.50 -43.89
CA PRO A 223 -31.73 29.95 -43.90
C PRO A 223 -31.50 30.57 -42.52
#